data_AF-A0A932SZ52-F1
#
_entry.id   AF-A0A932SZ52-F1
#
_cell.length_a   1.000
_cell.length_b   1.000
_cell.length_c   1.000
_cell.angle_alpha   90.00
_cell.angle_beta   90.00
_cell.angle_gamma   90.00
#
_symmetry.space_group_name_H-M   'P 1'
#
loop_
_entity.id
_entity.type
_entity.pdbx_description
1 polymer ?
#
loop_
_entity_poly.entity_id
_entity_poly.type
_entity_poly.pdbx_seq_one_letter_code
_entity_poly.pdbx_strand_id
1 'polypeptide(L)'
;METAYLLAVLSAESIHGEAQVRLDEAHVFEPVSRTCTIDASTPVGRDINRLFTGYVRREFDEGQFQIKRLDAAATGELAGTTI
;
A
#
# COMPACT_ATOMS: atom_id res chain seq x y z
N MET A 1 2.54 7.97 8.02
CA MET A 1 1.92 7.14 6.96
C MET A 1 2.52 7.44 5.60
N GLU A 2 2.38 8.64 5.04
CA GLU A 2 2.88 8.94 3.68
C GLU A 2 4.40 8.69 3.53
N THR A 3 5.21 9.12 4.50
CA THR A 3 6.67 8.85 4.51
C THR A 3 7.01 7.36 4.59
N ALA A 4 6.34 6.59 5.45
CA ALA A 4 6.53 5.14 5.53
C ALA A 4 6.11 4.42 4.23
N TYR A 5 5.11 4.93 3.53
CA TYR A 5 4.72 4.40 2.22
C TYR A 5 5.79 4.66 1.17
N LEU A 6 6.28 5.90 1.08
CA LEU A 6 7.39 6.25 0.18
C LEU A 6 8.64 5.39 0.47
N LEU A 7 8.94 5.13 1.73
CA LEU A 7 10.04 4.24 2.11
C LEU A 7 9.81 2.78 1.68
N ALA A 8 8.57 2.30 1.73
CA ALA A 8 8.19 0.97 1.23
C ALA A 8 8.34 0.87 -0.29
N VAL A 9 7.95 1.91 -1.03
CA VAL A 9 8.15 1.99 -2.49
C VAL A 9 9.64 1.95 -2.83
N LEU A 10 10.46 2.82 -2.24
CA LEU A 10 11.92 2.85 -2.47
C LEU A 10 12.60 1.50 -2.15
N SER A 11 12.14 0.83 -1.09
CA SER A 11 12.64 -0.49 -0.73
C SER A 11 12.21 -1.57 -1.74
N ALA A 12 10.98 -1.49 -2.26
CA ALA A 12 10.51 -2.38 -3.33
C ALA A 12 11.25 -2.13 -4.65
N GLU A 13 11.63 -0.90 -4.97
CA GLU A 13 12.43 -0.57 -6.16
C GLU A 13 13.81 -1.24 -6.11
N SER A 14 14.37 -1.41 -4.91
CA SER A 14 15.64 -2.12 -4.71
C SER A 14 15.52 -3.64 -4.96
N ILE A 15 14.30 -4.20 -4.92
CA ILE A 15 14.02 -5.63 -5.11
C ILE A 15 13.60 -5.91 -6.56
N HIS A 16 12.69 -5.09 -7.09
CA HIS A 16 12.00 -5.32 -8.37
C HIS A 16 12.48 -4.41 -9.50
N GLY A 17 13.22 -3.35 -9.18
CA GLY A 17 13.58 -2.27 -10.10
C GLY A 17 12.49 -1.20 -10.20
N GLU A 18 12.91 0.07 -10.36
CA GLU A 18 12.03 1.24 -10.42
C GLU A 18 10.92 1.10 -11.48
N ALA A 19 11.28 0.68 -12.70
CA ALA A 19 10.33 0.57 -13.79
C ALA A 19 9.19 -0.43 -13.50
N GLN A 20 9.51 -1.57 -12.87
CA GLN A 20 8.51 -2.57 -12.52
C GLN A 20 7.63 -2.10 -11.39
N VAL A 21 8.22 -1.47 -10.37
CA VAL A 21 7.46 -0.90 -9.26
C VAL A 21 6.46 0.12 -9.77
N ARG A 22 6.88 1.06 -10.63
CA ARG A 22 5.98 2.08 -11.18
C ARG A 22 4.81 1.53 -12.01
N LEU A 23 4.92 0.32 -12.56
CA LEU A 23 3.86 -0.33 -13.33
C LEU A 23 2.88 -1.12 -12.45
N ASP A 24 3.40 -1.77 -11.41
CA ASP A 24 2.64 -2.70 -10.57
C ASP A 24 2.20 -2.10 -9.23
N GLU A 25 2.73 -0.93 -8.85
CA GLU A 25 2.39 -0.21 -7.64
C GLU A 25 1.06 0.52 -7.82
N ALA A 26 0.07 0.12 -7.03
CA ALA A 26 -1.25 0.74 -7.00
C ALA A 26 -1.72 0.88 -5.55
N HIS A 27 -2.08 2.10 -5.16
CA HIS A 27 -2.61 2.41 -3.86
C HIS A 27 -3.62 3.56 -3.90
N VAL A 28 -4.42 3.68 -2.85
CA VAL A 28 -5.31 4.81 -2.60
C VAL A 28 -5.12 5.26 -1.16
N PHE A 29 -4.84 6.55 -0.97
CA PHE A 29 -4.93 7.21 0.33
C PHE A 29 -6.27 7.91 0.46
N GLU A 30 -7.05 7.52 1.46
CA GLU A 30 -8.28 8.20 1.85
C GLU A 30 -7.99 9.07 3.10
N PRO A 31 -7.79 10.39 2.94
CA PRO A 31 -7.38 11.26 4.04
C PRO A 31 -8.46 11.41 5.11
N VAL A 32 -9.75 11.29 4.75
CA VAL A 32 -10.86 11.45 5.70
C VAL A 32 -10.90 10.29 6.69
N SER A 33 -10.79 9.06 6.19
CA SER A 33 -10.78 7.84 7.01
C SER A 33 -9.38 7.44 7.48
N ARG A 34 -8.34 8.15 7.01
CA ARG A 34 -6.91 7.84 7.25
C ARG A 34 -6.56 6.40 6.86
N THR A 35 -7.14 5.93 5.75
CA THR A 35 -6.95 4.57 5.26
C THR A 35 -6.01 4.57 4.07
N CYS A 36 -5.11 3.59 4.02
CA CYS A 36 -4.29 3.29 2.85
C CYS A 36 -4.68 1.91 2.34
N THR A 37 -5.20 1.87 1.12
CA THR A 37 -5.50 0.63 0.41
C THR A 37 -4.37 0.37 -0.57
N ILE A 38 -3.77 -0.81 -0.50
CA ILE A 38 -2.67 -1.23 -1.39
C ILE A 38 -3.17 -2.44 -2.18
N ASP A 39 -3.06 -2.40 -3.50
CA ASP A 39 -3.33 -3.58 -4.31
C ASP A 39 -2.24 -4.64 -4.06
N ALA A 40 -2.64 -5.80 -3.54
CA ALA A 40 -1.75 -6.92 -3.26
C ALA A 40 -1.88 -8.06 -4.31
N SER A 41 -2.49 -7.78 -5.46
CA SER A 41 -2.63 -8.72 -6.56
C SER A 41 -1.28 -9.03 -7.24
N THR A 42 -0.37 -8.06 -7.28
CA THR A 42 0.98 -8.18 -7.87
C THR A 42 2.05 -8.58 -6.84
N PRO A 43 3.18 -9.18 -7.26
CA PRO A 43 4.32 -9.40 -6.36
C PRO A 43 4.83 -8.11 -5.72
N VAL A 44 4.95 -7.03 -6.51
CA VAL A 44 5.35 -5.69 -6.05
C VAL A 44 4.40 -5.20 -4.95
N GLY A 45 3.10 -5.22 -5.20
CA GLY A 45 2.09 -4.76 -4.25
C GLY A 45 2.09 -5.56 -2.94
N ARG A 46 2.33 -6.88 -3.00
CA ARG A 46 2.50 -7.71 -1.79
C ARG A 46 3.72 -7.31 -0.97
N ASP A 47 4.85 -7.03 -1.61
CA ASP A 47 6.07 -6.64 -0.90
C ASP A 47 5.97 -5.22 -0.34
N ILE A 48 5.39 -4.28 -1.09
CA ILE A 48 5.06 -2.94 -0.58
C ILE A 48 4.16 -3.04 0.66
N ASN A 49 3.09 -3.86 0.62
CA ASN A 49 2.20 -4.06 1.76
C ASN A 49 2.95 -4.55 3.01
N ARG A 50 3.87 -5.52 2.86
CA ARG A 50 4.69 -6.06 3.95
C ARG A 50 5.66 -5.01 4.50
N LEU A 51 6.38 -4.32 3.63
CA LEU A 51 7.35 -3.27 3.99
C LEU A 51 6.65 -2.11 4.72
N PHE A 52 5.58 -1.60 4.12
CA PHE A 52 4.77 -0.53 4.70
C PHE A 52 4.23 -0.90 6.08
N THR A 53 3.67 -2.10 6.23
CA THR A 53 3.22 -2.62 7.52
C THR A 53 4.35 -2.68 8.54
N GLY A 54 5.55 -3.10 8.13
CA GLY A 54 6.74 -3.13 8.97
C GLY A 54 7.16 -1.74 9.46
N TYR A 55 7.14 -0.74 8.58
CA TYR A 55 7.46 0.64 8.95
C TYR A 55 6.39 1.27 9.85
N VAL A 56 5.11 1.10 9.53
CA VAL A 56 4.01 1.60 10.36
C VAL A 56 4.05 0.99 11.76
N ARG A 57 4.34 -0.32 11.89
CA ARG A 57 4.55 -0.97 13.20
C ARG A 57 5.70 -0.37 14.02
N ARG A 58 6.66 0.27 13.37
CA ARG A 58 7.79 0.92 14.04
C ARG A 58 7.49 2.38 14.39
N GLU A 59 6.64 3.04 13.60
CA GLU A 59 6.21 4.42 13.82
C GLU A 59 5.09 4.54 14.86
N PHE A 60 4.20 3.54 14.94
CA PHE A 60 2.98 3.58 15.74
C PHE A 60 2.92 2.41 16.72
N ASP A 61 2.39 2.66 17.92
CA ASP A 61 2.19 1.63 18.94
C ASP A 61 1.15 0.57 18.49
N GLU A 62 1.25 -0.64 19.05
CA GLU A 62 0.29 -1.73 18.83
C GLU A 62 -1.11 -1.30 19.31
N GLY A 63 -1.98 -0.93 18.37
CA GLY A 63 -3.37 -0.50 18.64
C GLY A 63 -3.74 0.84 17.99
N GLN A 64 -2.78 1.61 17.50
CA GLN A 64 -3.03 2.88 16.81
C GLN A 64 -3.46 2.72 15.34
N PHE A 65 -3.32 1.51 14.79
CA PHE A 65 -3.74 1.19 13.42
C PHE A 65 -4.31 -0.23 13.35
N GLN A 66 -5.06 -0.50 12.29
CA GLN A 66 -5.61 -1.82 12.00
C GLN A 66 -5.22 -2.22 10.57
N ILE A 67 -4.95 -3.50 10.39
CA ILE A 67 -4.72 -4.09 9.08
C ILE A 67 -5.91 -4.97 8.76
N LYS A 68 -6.55 -4.72 7.61
CA LYS A 68 -7.65 -5.52 7.11
C LYS A 68 -7.33 -5.98 5.71
N ARG A 69 -7.59 -7.27 5.44
CA ARG A 69 -7.62 -7.76 4.07
C ARG A 69 -8.96 -7.35 3.47
N LEU A 70 -8.92 -6.73 2.30
CA LEU A 70 -10.10 -6.43 1.51
C LEU A 70 -10.28 -7.55 0.47
N ASP A 71 -11.51 -8.05 0.35
CA ASP A 71 -11.85 -8.99 -0.71
C ASP A 71 -11.95 -8.27 -2.05
N ALA A 72 -11.44 -8.89 -3.12
CA ALA A 72 -11.38 -8.29 -4.45
C ALA A 72 -12.75 -7.83 -5.00
N ALA A 73 -13.85 -8.39 -4.50
CA ALA A 73 -15.21 -7.98 -4.86
C ALA A 73 -15.59 -6.59 -4.32
N ALA A 74 -14.97 -6.13 -3.22
CA ALA A 74 -15.20 -4.80 -2.66
C ALA A 74 -14.39 -3.68 -3.38
N THR A 75 -13.37 -4.06 -4.15
CA THR A 75 -12.48 -3.13 -4.86
C THR A 75 -13.10 -2.58 -6.15
N GLY A 76 -14.16 -3.20 -6.67
CA GLY A 76 -14.86 -2.75 -7.89
C GLY A 76 -15.46 -1.35 -7.79
N GLU A 77 -15.73 -0.84 -6.59
CA GLU A 77 -16.24 0.54 -6.37
C GLU A 77 -15.14 1.61 -6.40
N LEU A 78 -13.87 1.26 -6.20
CA LEU A 78 -12.74 2.19 -6.26
C LEU A 78 -12.19 2.40 -7.69
N ALA A 79 -12.57 1.52 -8.64
CA ALA A 79 -12.24 1.66 -10.06
C ALA A 79 -13.11 2.70 -10.80
N GLY A 80 -14.07 3.33 -10.11
CA GLY A 80 -15.03 4.29 -10.66
C GLY A 80 -14.54 5.74 -10.78
N THR A 81 -13.25 6.04 -10.59
CA THR A 81 -12.71 7.40 -10.82
C THR A 81 -11.44 7.34 -11.67
N THR A 82 -11.68 7.14 -12.96
CA THR A 82 -10.81 7.50 -14.09
C THR A 82 -11.83 7.91 -15.16
N ILE A 83 -12.07 9.18 -15.49
CA ILE A 83 -11.23 10.33 -15.85
C ILE A 83 -11.92 11.60 -15.35
#